data_AF-A0A8D8L302-F1
#
_entry.id   AF-A0A8D8L302-F1
#
_cell.length_a   1.000
_cell.length_b   1.000
_cell.length_c   1.000
_cell.angle_alpha   90.00
_cell.angle_beta   90.00
_cell.angle_gamma   90.00
#
_symmetry.space_group_name_H-M   'P 1'
#
loop_
_entity.id
_entity.type
_entity.pdbx_description
1 polymer ?
#
loop_
_entity_poly.entity_id
_entity_poly.type
_entity_poly.pdbx_seq_one_letter_code
_entity_poly.pdbx_strand_id
1 'polypeptide(L)'
;SLMGLFEKRRFRKFLVFVANFDENDPKTMEGVDPKKTTMRDVYKKFDLGQDVIDFTGHALALYRTDDYLDQPCIETINRIKLYSESLARYGKSPYLYPLYGLGELPQGFARLSAIYGG
;
A
#
# COMPACT_ATOMS: atom_id res chain seq x y z
N SER A 1 13.93 5.78 -17.07
CA SER A 1 13.36 4.65 -16.32
C SER A 1 13.30 5.06 -14.86
N LEU A 2 12.23 4.77 -14.12
CA LEU A 2 12.06 5.20 -12.71
C LEU A 2 13.15 4.68 -11.75
N MET A 3 13.85 3.59 -12.10
CA MET A 3 14.88 2.97 -11.26
C MET A 3 15.97 2.33 -12.11
N GLY A 4 17.21 2.31 -11.60
CA GLY A 4 18.32 1.53 -12.16
C GLY A 4 18.13 0.01 -11.98
N LEU A 5 18.91 -0.81 -12.69
CA LEU A 5 18.76 -2.28 -12.64
C LEU A 5 18.95 -2.87 -11.24
N PHE A 6 19.97 -2.40 -10.50
CA PHE A 6 20.26 -2.87 -9.15
C PHE A 6 19.18 -2.44 -8.15
N GLU A 7 18.72 -1.20 -8.28
CA GLU A 7 17.65 -0.65 -7.45
C GLU A 7 16.33 -1.38 -7.65
N LYS A 8 15.99 -1.77 -8.90
CA LYS A 8 14.84 -2.66 -9.17
C LYS A 8 14.94 -4.01 -8.46
N ARG A 9 16.14 -4.58 -8.32
CA ARG A 9 16.34 -5.85 -7.60
C ARG A 9 16.10 -5.68 -6.11
N ARG A 10 16.56 -4.57 -5.52
CA ARG A 10 16.31 -4.23 -4.11
C ARG A 10 14.83 -3.94 -3.87
N PHE A 11 14.21 -3.15 -4.74
CA PHE A 11 12.78 -2.86 -4.68
C PHE A 11 11.92 -4.13 -4.82
N ARG A 12 12.29 -5.07 -5.68
CA ARG A 12 11.63 -6.38 -5.75
C ARG A 12 11.69 -7.13 -4.42
N LYS A 13 12.86 -7.14 -3.75
CA LYS A 13 12.99 -7.78 -2.42
C LYS A 13 12.08 -7.11 -1.39
N PHE A 14 12.01 -5.78 -1.40
CA PHE A 14 11.10 -5.02 -0.56
C PHE A 14 9.62 -5.40 -0.82
N LEU A 15 9.19 -5.48 -2.08
CA LEU A 15 7.81 -5.88 -2.41
C LEU A 15 7.50 -7.32 -1.97
N VAL A 16 8.47 -8.24 -2.08
CA VAL A 16 8.31 -9.62 -1.59
C VAL A 16 8.19 -9.64 -0.05
N PHE A 17 8.99 -8.85 0.65
CA PHE A 17 8.86 -8.66 2.09
C PHE A 17 7.47 -8.14 2.47
N VAL A 18 7.00 -7.08 1.82
CA VAL A 18 5.66 -6.51 2.07
C VAL A 18 4.56 -7.53 1.80
N ALA A 19 4.63 -8.27 0.69
CA ALA A 19 3.62 -9.26 0.32
C ALA A 19 3.53 -10.43 1.33
N ASN A 20 4.69 -10.86 1.87
CA ASN A 20 4.76 -11.99 2.80
C ASN A 20 4.61 -11.59 4.28
N PHE A 21 4.62 -10.29 4.59
CA PHE A 21 4.54 -9.79 5.96
C PHE A 21 3.27 -10.30 6.64
N ASP A 22 3.34 -10.81 7.86
CA ASP A 22 2.18 -11.18 8.68
C ASP A 22 2.43 -10.71 10.12
N GLU A 23 1.50 -9.93 10.66
CA GLU A 23 1.55 -9.43 12.04
C GLU A 23 1.54 -10.55 13.08
N ASN A 24 1.03 -11.73 12.72
CA ASN A 24 0.92 -12.88 13.61
C ASN A 24 2.08 -13.87 13.47
N ASP A 25 2.93 -13.74 12.44
CA ASP A 25 4.11 -14.59 12.25
C ASP A 25 5.41 -13.76 12.31
N PRO A 26 6.10 -13.76 13.46
CA PRO A 26 7.37 -13.04 13.63
C PRO A 26 8.46 -13.41 12.63
N LYS A 27 8.41 -14.59 12.00
CA LYS A 27 9.41 -15.00 10.99
C LYS A 27 9.31 -14.16 9.73
N THR A 28 8.11 -13.73 9.36
CA THR A 28 7.85 -12.92 8.17
C THR A 28 8.30 -11.46 8.33
N MET A 29 8.46 -11.01 9.58
CA MET A 29 8.83 -9.63 9.91
C MET A 29 10.32 -9.35 9.66
N GLU A 30 11.14 -10.40 9.47
CA GLU A 30 12.57 -10.29 9.18
C GLU A 30 13.31 -9.29 10.11
N GLY A 31 13.01 -9.32 11.40
CA GLY A 31 13.63 -8.45 12.42
C GLY A 31 13.09 -7.02 12.49
N VAL A 32 12.01 -6.70 11.78
CA VAL A 32 11.28 -5.42 11.89
C VAL A 32 10.22 -5.54 12.98
N ASP A 33 10.14 -4.58 13.92
CA ASP A 33 9.03 -4.50 14.86
C ASP A 33 7.93 -3.60 14.24
N PRO A 34 6.77 -4.14 13.82
CA PRO A 34 5.75 -3.36 13.11
C PRO A 34 5.26 -2.13 13.86
N LYS A 35 5.32 -2.15 15.21
CA LYS A 35 4.78 -1.09 16.06
C LYS A 35 5.83 -0.08 16.49
N LYS A 36 7.12 -0.35 16.27
CA LYS A 36 8.22 0.52 16.72
C LYS A 36 9.15 0.95 15.60
N THR A 37 9.42 0.08 14.63
CA THR A 37 10.32 0.40 13.53
C THR A 37 9.65 1.41 12.61
N THR A 38 10.35 2.50 12.33
CA THR A 38 9.85 3.54 11.43
C THR A 38 9.89 3.05 9.98
N MET A 39 9.04 3.60 9.11
CA MET A 39 9.09 3.24 7.70
C MET A 39 10.43 3.64 7.05
N ARG A 40 11.05 4.72 7.52
CA ARG A 40 12.40 5.15 7.12
C ARG A 40 13.44 4.06 7.37
N ASP A 41 13.38 3.41 8.53
CA ASP A 41 14.32 2.33 8.86
C ASP A 41 14.06 1.06 8.03
N VAL A 42 12.80 0.78 7.70
CA VAL A 42 12.47 -0.29 6.74
C VAL A 42 13.09 0.01 5.36
N TYR A 43 12.97 1.24 4.85
CA TYR A 43 13.58 1.60 3.57
C TYR A 43 15.11 1.51 3.59
N LYS A 44 15.75 1.93 4.68
CA LYS A 44 17.20 1.77 4.89
C LYS A 44 17.61 0.29 4.89
N LYS A 45 16.83 -0.59 5.53
CA LYS A 45 17.09 -2.04 5.55
C LYS A 45 17.19 -2.63 4.13
N PHE A 46 16.40 -2.12 3.19
CA PHE A 46 16.41 -2.55 1.79
C PHE A 46 17.30 -1.68 0.87
N ASP A 47 18.03 -0.69 1.41
CA ASP A 47 18.89 0.22 0.65
C ASP A 47 18.14 0.87 -0.53
N LEU A 48 16.93 1.40 -0.26
CA LEU A 48 16.13 2.10 -1.26
C LEU A 48 16.52 3.59 -1.33
N GLY A 49 16.73 4.11 -2.54
CA GLY A 49 17.04 5.52 -2.77
C GLY A 49 15.81 6.43 -2.60
N GLN A 50 16.05 7.74 -2.50
CA GLN A 50 14.99 8.74 -2.27
C GLN A 50 13.89 8.67 -3.33
N ASP A 51 14.23 8.59 -4.62
CA ASP A 51 13.25 8.49 -5.71
C ASP A 51 12.31 7.27 -5.57
N VAL A 52 12.83 6.16 -5.04
CA VAL A 52 12.04 4.95 -4.78
C VAL A 52 11.15 5.14 -3.56
N ILE A 53 11.66 5.79 -2.53
CA ILE A 53 10.89 6.13 -1.32
C ILE A 53 9.71 7.02 -1.70
N ASP A 54 9.95 8.09 -2.46
CA ASP A 54 8.93 9.05 -2.90
C ASP A 54 7.84 8.35 -3.73
N PHE A 55 8.24 7.55 -4.74
CA PHE A 55 7.30 6.78 -5.54
C PHE A 55 6.50 5.78 -4.69
N THR A 56 7.15 5.08 -3.76
CA THR A 56 6.50 4.08 -2.91
C THR A 56 5.52 4.73 -1.93
N GLY A 57 5.90 5.84 -1.29
CA GLY A 57 5.06 6.56 -0.36
C GLY A 57 3.84 7.19 -1.03
N HIS A 58 4.07 7.91 -2.13
CA HIS A 58 3.02 8.71 -2.76
C HIS A 58 2.19 7.94 -3.78
N ALA A 59 2.78 7.04 -4.57
CA ALA A 59 2.07 6.35 -5.64
C ALA A 59 1.53 4.97 -5.23
N LEU A 60 2.17 4.27 -4.29
CA LEU A 60 1.69 2.96 -3.80
C LEU A 60 0.96 3.08 -2.46
N ALA A 61 1.55 3.74 -1.47
CA ALA A 61 0.95 3.91 -0.14
C ALA A 61 -0.04 5.11 -0.06
N LEU A 62 -0.09 5.93 -1.11
CA LEU A 62 -1.02 7.06 -1.27
C LEU A 62 -0.93 8.11 -0.15
N TYR A 63 0.26 8.28 0.43
CA TYR A 63 0.51 9.40 1.34
C TYR A 63 0.62 10.71 0.57
N ARG A 64 0.17 11.80 1.19
CA ARG A 64 0.27 13.16 0.65
C ARG A 64 1.54 13.89 1.09
N THR A 65 2.12 13.44 2.19
CA THR A 65 3.27 14.03 2.88
C THR A 65 4.19 12.92 3.38
N ASP A 66 5.44 13.27 3.70
CA ASP A 66 6.46 12.32 4.16
C ASP A 66 6.42 12.01 5.66
N ASP A 67 5.39 12.49 6.36
CA ASP A 67 5.24 12.29 7.81
C ASP A 67 5.24 10.80 8.19
N TYR A 68 4.80 9.93 7.28
CA TYR A 68 4.78 8.48 7.44
C TYR A 68 6.18 7.85 7.60
N LEU A 69 7.24 8.53 7.15
CA LEU A 69 8.60 8.02 7.23
C LEU A 69 9.02 7.78 8.67
N ASP A 70 8.58 8.63 9.58
CA ASP A 70 8.95 8.59 11.00
C ASP A 70 7.84 7.98 11.88
N GLN A 71 6.78 7.42 11.26
CA GLN A 71 5.73 6.65 11.91
C GLN A 71 6.03 5.14 11.87
N PRO A 72 5.41 4.34 12.76
CA PRO A 72 5.50 2.88 12.70
C PRO A 72 5.16 2.33 11.32
N CYS A 73 5.97 1.40 10.82
CA CYS A 73 5.89 0.94 9.43
C CYS A 73 4.61 0.17 9.10
N ILE A 74 3.87 -0.31 10.11
CA ILE A 74 2.75 -1.23 9.89
C ILE A 74 1.66 -0.66 9.00
N GLU A 75 1.28 0.61 9.20
CA GLU A 75 0.24 1.25 8.39
C GLU A 75 0.68 1.32 6.92
N THR A 76 1.94 1.68 6.69
CA THR A 76 2.50 1.78 5.34
C THR A 76 2.60 0.44 4.65
N ILE A 77 3.03 -0.62 5.35
CA ILE A 77 3.06 -1.99 4.81
C ILE A 77 1.65 -2.41 4.39
N ASN A 78 0.65 -2.18 5.24
CA ASN A 78 -0.74 -2.55 4.97
C ASN A 78 -1.35 -1.76 3.79
N ARG A 79 -1.02 -0.47 3.65
CA ARG A 79 -1.42 0.34 2.48
C ARG A 79 -0.80 -0.17 1.18
N ILE A 80 0.48 -0.53 1.17
CA ILE A 80 1.16 -1.08 -0.01
C ILE A 80 0.59 -2.46 -0.40
N LYS A 81 0.27 -3.30 0.59
CA LYS A 81 -0.45 -4.56 0.35
C LYS A 81 -1.81 -4.33 -0.29
N LEU A 82 -2.62 -3.43 0.29
CA LEU A 82 -3.93 -3.08 -0.23
C LEU A 82 -3.87 -2.64 -1.70
N TYR A 83 -2.88 -1.81 -2.06
CA TYR A 83 -2.65 -1.40 -3.44
C TYR A 83 -2.35 -2.62 -4.33
N SER A 84 -1.43 -3.48 -3.91
CA SER A 84 -1.00 -4.66 -4.68
C SER A 84 -2.12 -5.68 -4.87
N GLU A 85 -2.90 -5.95 -3.84
CA GLU A 85 -4.07 -6.85 -3.87
C GLU A 85 -5.18 -6.28 -4.78
N SER A 86 -5.43 -4.97 -4.70
CA SER A 86 -6.39 -4.29 -5.57
C SER A 86 -5.98 -4.34 -7.03
N LEU A 87 -4.68 -4.13 -7.31
CA LEU A 87 -4.12 -4.26 -8.65
C LEU A 87 -4.22 -5.70 -9.18
N ALA A 88 -3.96 -6.70 -8.35
CA ALA A 88 -4.02 -8.11 -8.73
C ALA A 88 -5.44 -8.57 -9.11
N ARG A 89 -6.49 -7.91 -8.60
CA ARG A 89 -7.88 -8.30 -8.86
C ARG A 89 -8.33 -8.08 -10.31
N TYR A 90 -7.94 -6.96 -10.93
CA TYR A 90 -8.39 -6.60 -12.30
C TYR A 90 -7.24 -6.22 -13.26
N GLY A 91 -5.99 -6.22 -12.79
CA GLY A 91 -4.78 -6.21 -13.61
C GLY A 91 -4.37 -4.89 -14.28
N LYS A 92 -5.26 -3.90 -14.39
CA LYS A 92 -4.94 -2.60 -15.03
C LYS A 92 -4.55 -1.51 -14.04
N SER A 93 -5.31 -1.37 -12.97
CA SER A 93 -5.08 -0.37 -11.92
C SER A 93 -5.77 -0.84 -10.63
N PRO A 94 -5.40 -0.31 -9.45
CA PRO A 94 -6.07 -0.63 -8.19
C PRO A 94 -7.42 0.09 -8.02
N TYR A 95 -7.82 0.93 -8.97
CA TYR A 95 -8.99 1.80 -8.86
C TYR A 95 -10.17 1.30 -9.70
N LEU A 96 -11.37 1.58 -9.20
CA LEU A 96 -12.63 1.40 -9.91
C LEU A 96 -13.37 2.73 -9.94
N TYR A 97 -14.11 2.96 -11.02
CA TYR A 97 -15.00 4.10 -11.14
C TYR A 97 -16.35 3.63 -11.68
N PRO A 98 -17.49 3.95 -11.02
CA PRO A 98 -18.80 3.51 -11.46
C PRO A 98 -19.18 4.15 -12.81
N LEU A 99 -19.82 3.37 -13.67
CA LEU A 99 -20.49 3.93 -14.84
C LEU A 99 -21.56 4.92 -14.35
N TYR A 100 -21.74 6.02 -15.09
CA TYR A 100 -22.63 7.13 -14.72
C TYR A 100 -22.20 7.97 -13.50
N GLY A 101 -21.02 7.71 -12.95
CA GLY A 101 -20.36 8.56 -11.95
C GLY A 101 -20.73 8.24 -10.51
N LEU A 102 -20.12 9.00 -9.58
CA LEU A 102 -20.21 8.72 -8.14
C LEU A 102 -21.63 8.85 -7.57
N GLY A 103 -22.56 9.47 -8.31
CA GLY A 103 -23.97 9.58 -7.93
C GLY A 103 -24.73 8.24 -7.89
N GLU A 104 -24.21 7.19 -8.55
CA GLU A 104 -24.82 5.86 -8.49
C GLU A 104 -24.63 5.19 -7.12
N LEU A 105 -23.58 5.55 -6.37
CA LEU A 105 -23.34 5.02 -5.03
C LEU A 105 -24.47 5.40 -4.05
N PRO A 106 -24.81 6.69 -3.83
CA PRO A 106 -25.91 7.05 -2.95
C PRO A 106 -27.26 6.56 -3.46
N GLN A 107 -27.50 6.52 -4.78
CA GLN A 107 -28.73 5.95 -5.34
C GLN A 107 -28.88 4.45 -5.01
N GLY A 108 -27.79 3.68 -5.15
CA GLY A 108 -27.77 2.27 -4.79
C GLY A 108 -28.06 2.02 -3.31
N PHE A 109 -27.44 2.82 -2.42
CA PHE A 109 -27.72 2.74 -0.98
C PHE A 109 -29.16 3.18 -0.62
N ALA A 110 -29.70 4.22 -1.27
CA ALA A 110 -31.08 4.66 -1.06
C ALA A 110 -32.07 3.56 -1.46
N ARG A 111 -31.84 2.90 -2.60
CA ARG A 111 -32.63 1.73 -3.01
C ARG A 111 -32.52 0.59 -2.01
N LEU A 112 -31.32 0.31 -1.50
CA LEU A 112 -31.11 -0.72 -0.49
C LEU A 112 -31.93 -0.43 0.78
N SER A 113 -31.88 0.80 1.30
CA SER A 113 -32.68 1.23 2.47
C SER A 113 -34.19 1.07 2.23
N ALA A 114 -34.69 1.45 1.04
CA ALA A 114 -36.11 1.31 0.71
C ALA A 114 -36.61 -0.15 0.74
N ILE A 115 -35.76 -1.12 0.37
CA ILE A 115 -36.09 -2.56 0.44
C ILE A 115 -36.28 -3.02 1.89
N TYR A 116 -35.54 -2.44 2.84
CA TYR A 116 -35.55 -2.83 4.25
C TYR A 116 -36.44 -1.93 5.13
N GLY A 117 -37.32 -1.14 4.53
CA GLY A 117 -38.36 -0.41 5.26
C GLY A 117 -38.07 1.06 5.56
N GLY A 118 -36.98 1.63 5.03
CA GLY A 118 -36.72 3.08 5.02
C GLY A 118 -36.32 3.66 6.37
#